data_AF-A0A9D4IDW9-F1
#
_entry.id   AF-A0A9D4IDW9-F1
#
_cell.length_a   1.000
_cell.length_b   1.000
_cell.length_c   1.000
_cell.angle_alpha   90.00
_cell.angle_beta   90.00
_cell.angle_gamma   90.00
#
_symmetry.space_group_name_H-M   'P 1'
#
loop_
_entity.id
_entity.type
_entity.pdbx_description
1 polymer ?
#
loop_
_entity_poly.entity_id
_entity_poly.type
_entity_poly.pdbx_seq_one_letter_code
_entity_poly.pdbx_strand_id
1 'polypeptide(L)'
;MALATEKKGMRKLYPLDRPISKLKENRVVKRFGQYGGISDQRKNNKGRPKSSENVKQVKRIIDQTPEMSVRKIFSDINHSFRATSVYRVFRFYIKVTRYKVPVLQHLKESDVNQRLAFATWMTERVHLL
;
A
#
# COMPACT_ATOMS: atom_id res chain seq x y z
N MET A 1 25.00 37.69 -1.31
CA MET A 1 26.23 37.31 -0.57
C MET A 1 26.61 35.89 -0.95
N ALA A 2 27.73 35.72 -1.67
CA ALA A 2 28.18 34.42 -2.14
C ALA A 2 29.00 33.70 -1.05
N LEU A 3 28.43 32.64 -0.46
CA LEU A 3 29.19 31.71 0.39
C LEU A 3 30.09 30.86 -0.52
N ALA A 4 31.28 31.37 -0.84
CA ALA A 4 32.34 30.60 -1.46
C ALA A 4 32.98 29.71 -0.40
N THR A 5 32.46 28.49 -0.22
CA THR A 5 33.08 27.46 0.63
C THR A 5 34.47 27.11 0.08
N GLU A 6 35.50 27.37 0.88
CA GLU A 6 36.91 27.13 0.54
C GLU A 6 37.20 25.64 0.32
N LYS A 7 37.11 25.19 -0.94
CA LYS A 7 37.58 23.87 -1.39
C LYS A 7 39.02 23.55 -0.99
N LYS A 8 39.83 24.60 -0.78
CA LYS A 8 41.24 24.50 -0.41
C LYS A 8 41.41 23.95 1.01
N GLY A 9 40.46 24.21 1.93
CA GLY A 9 40.46 23.67 3.29
C GLY A 9 40.03 22.21 3.36
N MET A 10 38.97 21.84 2.62
CA MET A 10 38.42 20.48 2.66
C MET A 10 39.38 19.41 2.13
N ARG A 11 40.22 19.73 1.12
CA ARG A 11 41.26 18.80 0.63
C ARG A 11 42.38 18.53 1.65
N LYS A 12 42.64 19.49 2.55
CA LYS A 12 43.63 19.31 3.63
C LYS A 12 43.07 18.43 4.75
N LEU A 13 41.79 18.59 5.06
CA LEU A 13 41.12 17.84 6.12
C LEU A 13 40.73 16.41 5.71
N TYR A 14 40.40 16.20 4.43
CA TYR A 14 39.96 14.90 3.89
C TYR A 14 40.79 14.51 2.65
N PRO A 15 42.07 14.14 2.82
CA PRO A 15 43.00 13.90 1.71
C PRO A 15 42.71 12.63 0.91
N LEU A 16 42.07 11.63 1.50
CA LEU A 16 41.73 10.35 0.86
C LEU A 16 40.39 10.38 0.11
N ASP A 17 39.56 11.39 0.37
CA ASP A 17 38.25 11.50 -0.24
C ASP A 17 38.32 12.14 -1.62
N ARG A 18 37.62 11.53 -2.58
CA ARG A 18 37.48 12.11 -3.92
C ARG A 18 36.71 13.42 -3.80
N PRO A 19 37.24 14.54 -4.34
CA PRO A 19 36.55 15.82 -4.24
C PRO A 19 35.18 15.76 -4.90
N ILE A 20 34.16 16.25 -4.20
CA ILE A 20 32.80 16.34 -4.71
C ILE A 20 32.80 17.25 -5.95
N SER A 21 32.11 16.82 -7.02
CA SER A 21 32.02 17.64 -8.23
C SER A 21 31.28 18.95 -7.96
N LYS A 22 31.71 20.04 -8.63
CA LYS A 22 31.07 21.37 -8.52
C LYS A 22 29.56 21.32 -8.80
N LEU A 23 29.13 20.41 -9.68
CA LEU A 23 27.72 20.15 -9.98
C LEU A 23 26.95 19.59 -8.77
N LYS A 24 27.54 18.66 -8.01
CA LYS A 24 26.92 18.08 -6.81
C LYS A 24 26.84 19.11 -5.69
N GLU A 25 27.89 19.88 -5.47
CA GLU A 25 27.94 20.98 -4.51
C GLU A 25 26.87 22.03 -4.81
N ASN A 26 26.80 22.53 -6.05
CA ASN A 26 25.78 23.50 -6.46
C ASN A 26 24.35 22.97 -6.29
N ARG A 27 24.12 21.67 -6.50
CA ARG A 27 22.81 21.04 -6.25
C ARG A 27 22.45 21.04 -4.77
N VAL A 28 23.41 20.80 -3.87
CA VAL A 28 23.20 20.85 -2.43
C VAL A 28 22.88 22.28 -1.98
N VAL A 29 23.68 23.26 -2.40
CA VAL A 29 23.44 24.68 -2.08
C VAL A 29 22.07 25.14 -2.59
N LYS A 30 21.74 24.81 -3.85
CA LYS A 30 20.44 25.13 -4.44
C LYS A 30 19.29 24.49 -3.65
N ARG A 31 19.44 23.23 -3.24
CA ARG A 31 18.42 22.51 -2.47
C ARG A 31 18.23 23.11 -1.07
N PHE A 32 19.32 23.46 -0.40
CA PHE A 32 19.28 24.12 0.89
C PHE A 32 18.59 25.48 0.78
N GLY A 33 18.94 26.30 -0.21
CA GLY A 33 18.30 27.59 -0.44
C GLY A 33 16.81 27.50 -0.81
N GLN A 34 16.37 26.41 -1.45
CA GLN A 34 14.97 26.21 -1.84
C GLN A 34 14.09 25.60 -0.75
N TYR A 35 14.64 24.68 0.05
CA TYR A 35 13.85 23.84 0.97
C TYR A 35 14.33 23.89 2.42
N GLY A 36 15.37 24.64 2.74
CA GLY A 36 15.96 24.72 4.09
C GLY A 36 16.68 23.44 4.55
N GLY A 37 16.94 22.50 3.64
CA GLY A 37 17.50 21.19 3.98
C GLY A 37 18.38 20.58 2.88
N ILE A 38 19.25 19.65 3.29
CA ILE A 38 20.21 18.97 2.39
C ILE A 38 19.65 17.62 1.90
N SER A 39 18.65 17.06 2.58
CA SER A 39 18.03 15.77 2.26
C SER A 39 17.48 15.71 0.83
N ASP A 40 17.69 14.57 0.15
CA ASP A 40 17.11 14.36 -1.19
C ASP A 40 15.58 14.48 -1.14
N GLN A 41 15.04 15.39 -1.94
CA GLN A 41 13.59 15.52 -2.09
C GLN A 41 13.04 14.27 -2.77
N ARG A 42 11.92 13.75 -2.25
CA ARG A 42 11.17 12.70 -2.93
C ARG A 42 10.76 13.23 -4.30
N LYS A 43 11.28 12.61 -5.37
CA LYS A 43 10.74 12.84 -6.71
C LYS A 43 9.32 12.29 -6.72
N ASN A 44 8.33 13.17 -6.77
CA ASN A 44 6.90 12.84 -6.63
C ASN A 44 6.37 11.77 -7.61
N ASN A 45 7.16 11.38 -8.63
CA ASN A 45 6.75 10.46 -9.69
C ASN A 45 7.76 9.33 -9.98
N LYS A 46 8.43 8.75 -8.98
CA LYS A 46 9.18 7.49 -9.20
C LYS A 46 8.24 6.28 -9.13
N GLY A 47 7.82 5.77 -10.28
CA GLY A 47 7.05 4.53 -10.40
C GLY A 47 6.31 4.41 -11.73
N ARG A 48 5.96 3.18 -12.13
CA ARG A 48 5.13 2.95 -13.32
C ARG A 48 3.77 3.64 -13.15
N PRO A 49 3.29 4.42 -14.14
CA PRO A 49 1.99 5.08 -14.07
C PRO A 49 0.89 4.04 -13.85
N LYS A 50 -0.06 4.40 -12.99
CA LYS A 50 -1.18 3.57 -12.58
C LYS A 50 -2.21 3.60 -13.70
N SER A 51 -2.66 2.44 -14.19
CA SER A 51 -3.92 2.42 -14.94
C SER A 51 -5.06 2.50 -13.92
N SER A 52 -5.67 3.67 -13.79
CA SER A 52 -6.87 3.86 -12.96
C SER A 52 -8.00 2.91 -13.38
N GLU A 53 -8.03 2.55 -14.65
CA GLU A 53 -9.03 1.66 -15.22
C GLU A 53 -8.89 0.23 -14.69
N ASN A 54 -7.66 -0.28 -14.62
CA ASN A 54 -7.41 -1.63 -14.11
C ASN A 54 -7.78 -1.74 -12.63
N VAL A 55 -7.54 -0.68 -11.83
CA VAL A 55 -7.95 -0.65 -10.42
C VAL A 55 -9.46 -0.70 -10.28
N LYS A 56 -10.20 0.06 -11.09
CA LYS A 56 -11.66 0.05 -11.10
C LYS A 56 -12.22 -1.31 -11.49
N GLN A 57 -11.63 -1.95 -12.50
CA GLN A 57 -12.07 -3.26 -12.98
C GLN A 57 -11.90 -4.35 -11.91
N VAL A 58 -10.73 -4.40 -11.24
CA VAL A 58 -10.51 -5.34 -10.12
C VAL A 58 -11.47 -5.07 -8.98
N LYS A 59 -11.71 -3.80 -8.66
CA LYS A 59 -12.62 -3.42 -7.57
C LYS A 59 -14.05 -3.90 -7.84
N ARG A 60 -14.57 -3.68 -9.05
CA ARG A 60 -15.92 -4.16 -9.45
C ARG A 60 -16.09 -5.67 -9.24
N ILE A 61 -15.07 -6.46 -9.60
CA ILE A 61 -15.15 -7.92 -9.47
C ILE A 61 -15.12 -8.34 -8.01
N ILE A 62 -14.29 -7.71 -7.18
CA ILE A 62 -14.29 -7.99 -5.73
C ILE A 62 -15.62 -7.65 -5.09
N ASP A 63 -16.23 -6.53 -5.46
CA ASP A 63 -17.51 -6.09 -4.92
C ASP A 63 -18.62 -7.09 -5.26
N GLN A 64 -18.54 -7.76 -6.41
CA GLN A 64 -19.47 -8.82 -6.81
C GLN A 64 -19.16 -10.17 -6.13
N THR A 65 -17.88 -10.50 -5.96
CA THR A 65 -17.45 -11.82 -5.46
C THR A 65 -16.28 -11.70 -4.46
N PRO A 66 -16.55 -11.32 -3.20
CA PRO A 66 -15.51 -11.09 -2.20
C PRO A 66 -14.69 -12.35 -1.88
N GLU A 67 -15.29 -13.53 -2.09
CA GLU A 67 -14.69 -14.84 -1.82
C GLU A 67 -13.89 -15.45 -2.98
N MET A 68 -13.55 -14.67 -4.01
CA MET A 68 -12.73 -15.17 -5.13
C MET A 68 -11.22 -14.90 -5.01
N SER A 69 -10.42 -15.93 -5.34
CA SER A 69 -8.96 -15.85 -5.26
C SER A 69 -8.37 -14.96 -6.33
N VAL A 70 -7.17 -14.41 -6.09
CA VAL A 70 -6.45 -13.58 -7.07
C VAL A 70 -6.30 -14.29 -8.42
N ARG A 71 -6.08 -15.62 -8.41
CA ARG A 71 -5.96 -16.43 -9.62
C ARG A 71 -7.27 -16.51 -10.39
N LYS A 72 -8.40 -16.69 -9.69
CA LYS A 72 -9.73 -16.77 -10.30
C LYS A 72 -10.15 -15.41 -10.85
N ILE A 73 -9.91 -14.34 -10.09
CA ILE A 73 -10.16 -12.97 -10.53
C ILE A 73 -9.30 -12.59 -11.74
N PHE A 74 -8.05 -13.03 -11.80
CA PHE A 74 -7.21 -12.85 -13.00
C PHE A 74 -7.78 -13.58 -14.23
N SER A 75 -8.35 -14.78 -14.03
CA SER A 75 -9.05 -15.52 -15.09
C SER A 75 -10.27 -14.75 -15.59
N ASP A 76 -11.09 -14.23 -14.67
CA ASP A 76 -12.32 -13.51 -15.00
C ASP A 76 -12.08 -12.16 -15.69
N ILE A 77 -10.93 -11.53 -15.42
CA ILE A 77 -10.48 -10.31 -16.10
C ILE A 77 -9.98 -10.60 -17.53
N ASN A 78 -10.12 -11.83 -18.01
CA ASN A 78 -9.77 -12.24 -19.37
C ASN A 78 -8.31 -11.92 -19.73
N HIS A 79 -7.42 -12.03 -18.74
CA HIS A 79 -5.99 -11.72 -18.85
C HIS A 79 -5.66 -10.29 -19.30
N SER A 80 -6.59 -9.34 -19.15
CA SER A 80 -6.40 -7.93 -19.55
C SER A 80 -5.12 -7.30 -18.97
N PHE A 81 -4.62 -7.82 -17.84
CA PHE A 81 -3.26 -7.51 -17.35
C PHE A 81 -2.72 -8.61 -16.42
N ARG A 82 -1.40 -8.66 -16.26
CA ARG A 82 -0.66 -9.70 -15.50
C ARG A 82 -1.22 -9.96 -14.09
N ALA A 83 -1.25 -11.23 -13.67
CA ALA A 83 -1.66 -11.65 -12.33
C ALA A 83 -0.90 -10.94 -11.19
N THR A 84 0.39 -10.63 -11.39
CA THR A 84 1.20 -9.87 -10.42
C THR A 84 0.69 -8.45 -10.22
N SER A 85 0.15 -7.83 -11.27
CA SER A 85 -0.49 -6.52 -11.18
C SER A 85 -1.83 -6.62 -10.45
N VAL A 86 -2.63 -7.68 -10.67
CA VAL A 86 -3.86 -7.95 -9.88
C VAL A 86 -3.51 -8.04 -8.39
N TYR A 87 -2.52 -8.85 -8.03
CA TYR A 87 -2.05 -8.98 -6.65
C TYR A 87 -1.61 -7.63 -6.04
N ARG A 88 -0.88 -6.80 -6.80
CA ARG A 88 -0.47 -5.47 -6.33
C ARG A 88 -1.66 -4.53 -6.14
N VAL A 89 -2.64 -4.58 -7.05
CA VAL A 89 -3.90 -3.83 -6.92
C VAL A 89 -4.61 -4.22 -5.62
N PHE A 90 -4.77 -5.52 -5.38
CA PHE A 90 -5.32 -6.05 -4.14
C PHE A 90 -4.59 -5.55 -2.89
N ARG A 91 -3.28 -5.78 -2.82
CA ARG A 91 -2.48 -5.53 -1.62
C ARG A 91 -2.34 -4.04 -1.29
N PHE A 92 -2.11 -3.20 -2.29
CA PHE A 92 -1.71 -1.81 -2.07
C PHE A 92 -2.84 -0.80 -2.28
N TYR A 93 -3.84 -1.12 -3.11
CA TYR A 93 -4.87 -0.17 -3.49
C TYR A 93 -6.21 -0.46 -2.84
N ILE A 94 -6.65 -1.72 -2.90
CA ILE A 94 -7.93 -2.11 -2.33
C ILE A 94 -7.77 -2.43 -0.84
N LYS A 95 -6.56 -2.80 -0.40
CA LYS A 95 -6.18 -3.06 0.99
C LYS A 95 -7.10 -4.11 1.66
N VAL A 96 -7.63 -5.04 0.87
CA VAL A 96 -8.39 -6.16 1.41
C VAL A 96 -7.39 -7.20 1.91
N THR A 97 -7.27 -7.32 3.22
CA THR A 97 -6.75 -8.54 3.84
C THR A 97 -7.82 -9.60 3.67
N ARG A 98 -7.62 -10.48 2.70
CA ARG A 98 -8.53 -11.58 2.45
C ARG A 98 -8.64 -12.40 3.74
N TYR A 99 -9.86 -12.48 4.25
CA TYR A 99 -10.14 -13.03 5.57
C TYR A 99 -9.66 -14.48 5.65
N LYS A 100 -9.05 -14.77 6.80
CA LYS A 100 -8.86 -16.11 7.34
C LYS A 100 -10.23 -16.76 7.33
N VAL A 101 -10.49 -17.67 6.40
CA VAL A 101 -11.77 -18.41 6.34
C VAL A 101 -11.93 -19.07 7.69
N PRO A 102 -12.86 -18.62 8.56
CA PRO A 102 -13.15 -19.39 9.74
C PRO A 102 -13.72 -20.71 9.24
N VAL A 103 -13.15 -21.83 9.68
CA VAL A 103 -13.76 -23.14 9.45
C VAL A 103 -15.05 -23.13 10.25
N LEU A 104 -16.14 -22.70 9.61
CA LEU A 104 -17.47 -22.75 10.18
C LEU A 104 -18.00 -24.16 9.93
N GLN A 105 -18.44 -24.81 11.00
CA GLN A 105 -19.24 -26.02 10.86
C GLN A 105 -20.50 -25.64 10.06
N HIS A 106 -20.84 -26.48 9.08
CA HIS A 106 -22.06 -26.31 8.30
C HIS A 106 -23.26 -26.44 9.24
N LEU A 107 -24.02 -25.35 9.44
CA LEU A 107 -25.27 -25.39 10.19
C LEU A 107 -26.36 -25.98 9.32
N LYS A 108 -27.11 -26.94 9.85
CA LYS A 108 -28.37 -27.36 9.25
C LYS A 108 -29.45 -26.31 9.54
N GLU A 109 -30.48 -26.25 8.72
CA GLU A 109 -31.61 -25.33 8.93
C GLU A 109 -32.29 -25.53 10.30
N SER A 110 -32.34 -26.78 10.79
CA SER A 110 -32.79 -27.09 12.16
C SER A 110 -31.98 -26.38 13.23
N ASP A 111 -30.67 -26.30 13.05
CA ASP A 111 -29.73 -25.76 14.04
C ASP A 111 -29.85 -24.23 14.08
N VAL A 112 -30.18 -23.60 12.95
CA VAL A 112 -30.44 -22.15 12.89
C VAL A 112 -31.63 -21.79 13.77
N ASN A 113 -32.75 -22.52 13.64
CA ASN A 113 -33.96 -22.26 14.41
C ASN A 113 -33.74 -22.49 15.91
N GLN A 114 -33.03 -23.56 16.28
CA GLN A 114 -32.71 -23.84 17.69
C GLN A 114 -31.81 -22.78 18.31
N ARG A 115 -30.78 -22.32 17.57
CA ARG A 115 -29.89 -21.26 18.05
C ARG A 115 -30.62 -19.93 18.20
N LEU A 116 -31.52 -19.62 17.28
CA LEU A 116 -32.31 -18.39 17.32
C LEU A 116 -33.27 -18.42 18.51
N ALA A 117 -33.98 -19.53 18.72
CA ALA A 117 -34.84 -19.72 19.89
C ALA A 117 -34.08 -19.58 21.21
N PHE A 118 -32.90 -20.19 21.31
CA PHE A 118 -32.03 -20.06 22.49
C PHE A 118 -31.55 -18.62 22.71
N ALA A 119 -31.12 -17.93 21.65
CA ALA A 119 -30.66 -16.55 21.73
C ALA A 119 -31.77 -15.59 22.15
N THR A 120 -32.97 -15.73 21.60
CA THR A 120 -34.15 -14.96 21.99
C THR A 120 -34.49 -15.19 23.46
N TRP A 121 -34.56 -16.46 23.88
CA TRP A 121 -34.81 -16.83 25.28
C TRP A 121 -33.76 -16.27 26.26
N MET A 122 -32.47 -16.30 25.88
CA MET A 122 -31.40 -15.71 26.69
C MET A 122 -31.55 -14.20 26.79
N THR A 123 -31.86 -13.53 25.68
CA THR A 123 -31.97 -12.06 25.63
C THR A 123 -33.11 -11.57 26.51
N GLU A 124 -34.25 -12.26 26.48
CA GLU A 124 -35.41 -11.98 27.35
C GLU A 124 -35.07 -12.13 28.84
N ARG A 125 -34.19 -13.07 29.19
CA ARG A 125 -33.79 -13.33 30.59
C ARG A 125 -32.65 -12.45 31.09
N VAL A 126 -31.76 -12.03 30.20
CA VAL A 126 -30.63 -11.16 30.56
C VAL A 126 -31.09 -9.72 30.82
N HIS A 127 -32.20 -9.27 30.22
CA HIS A 127 -32.83 -7.98 30.55
C HIS A 127 -33.60 -7.96 31.89
N LEU A 128 -33.65 -9.09 32.61
CA LEU A 128 -34.26 -9.22 33.94
C LEU A 128 -33.22 -9.23 35.08
N LEU A 129 -31.94 -9.01 34.77
CA LEU A 129 -30.83 -8.81 35.72
C LEU A 129 -30.31 -7.39 35.62
#